data_AF-A0A0G2FH24-F1
#
_entry.id   AF-A0A0G2FH24-F1
#
_cell.length_a   1.000
_cell.length_b   1.000
_cell.length_c   1.000
_cell.angle_alpha   90.00
_cell.angle_beta   90.00
_cell.angle_gamma   90.00
#
_symmetry.space_group_name_H-M   'P 1'
#
loop_
_entity.id
_entity.type
_entity.pdbx_description
1 polymer ?
#
loop_
_entity_poly.entity_id
_entity_poly.type
_entity_poly.pdbx_seq_one_letter_code
_entity_poly.pdbx_strand_id
1 'polypeptide(L)'
;MTPVLDCPAELRQQILCHCLPGDVHNAGATPRTASLLPLLLTCKIIRLDVLQILKTWSPVYHIEDPATITSRHNRRPDDEPHMHRISLRLFAGLDLARMRSPPIWEVTGVFDVDPWLRCVPSLPRAAVESVTVDLTPAPAWMTARRPDWVRATVLDARNRAFMRGCVGGIRQLVEALCGLYGAGARVQLGGTVARKTRASVEAMMAGGLTAGVFAGEWLAGPPEVPTRLSLGLVSRCWGVEVGGPVARPWRYDQRTIQVRNEARKEGLATPDLYLRPLNPVYWSKDACTAYYVNAQEEEERTREDLVRLLAFAVEVRTEGVPPDTTIDFAPAIRARRFLLHCLARDLGLASVSVGAAGEKFVRVSRALEPAADERGFDIVQQSDDKTAAALQKLLRLGPD
;
A
#
# COMPACT_ATOMS: atom_id res chain seq x y z
N MET A 1 30.48 -6.73 33.75
CA MET A 1 30.05 -5.39 34.22
C MET A 1 29.11 -4.83 33.17
N THR A 2 27.93 -4.37 33.56
CA THR A 2 26.95 -3.75 32.66
C THR A 2 27.29 -2.26 32.54
N PRO A 3 27.98 -1.82 31.47
CA PRO A 3 28.56 -0.48 31.36
C PRO A 3 27.53 0.66 31.50
N VAL A 4 26.25 0.37 31.29
CA VAL A 4 25.15 1.34 31.42
C VAL A 4 24.89 1.75 32.87
N LEU A 5 25.01 0.84 33.85
CA LEU A 5 24.68 1.16 35.24
C LEU A 5 25.72 2.06 35.91
N ASP A 6 26.95 2.05 35.39
CA ASP A 6 28.07 2.86 35.86
C ASP A 6 28.03 4.29 35.27
N CYS A 7 27.16 4.56 34.29
CA CYS A 7 26.98 5.90 33.73
C CYS A 7 26.23 6.83 34.70
N PRO A 8 26.51 8.14 34.71
CA PRO A 8 25.67 9.17 35.33
C PRO A 8 24.19 9.06 34.89
N ALA A 9 23.28 9.50 35.77
CA ALA A 9 21.84 9.37 35.54
C ALA A 9 21.38 10.06 34.26
N GLU A 10 21.97 11.21 33.93
CA GLU A 10 21.67 12.00 32.74
C GLU A 10 21.99 11.20 31.46
N LEU A 11 23.17 10.56 31.41
CA LEU A 11 23.55 9.72 30.27
C LEU A 11 22.70 8.46 30.17
N ARG A 12 22.40 7.81 31.30
CA ARG A 12 21.47 6.65 31.29
C ARG A 12 20.09 7.05 30.79
N GLN A 13 19.57 8.19 31.24
CA GLN A 13 18.27 8.68 30.82
C GLN A 13 18.25 9.03 29.34
N GLN A 14 19.29 9.67 28.80
CA GLN A 14 19.43 9.91 27.37
C GLN A 14 19.45 8.61 26.57
N ILE A 15 20.24 7.62 26.99
CA ILE A 15 20.30 6.29 26.36
C ILE A 15 18.91 5.65 26.36
N LEU A 16 18.23 5.63 27.50
CA LEU A 16 16.89 5.06 27.64
C LEU A 16 15.83 5.82 26.83
N CYS A 17 15.90 7.15 26.76
CA CYS A 17 15.04 7.97 25.90
C CYS A 17 15.17 7.59 24.44
N HIS A 18 16.39 7.32 23.95
CA HIS A 18 16.61 6.85 22.57
C HIS A 18 16.04 5.45 22.31
N CYS A 19 15.82 4.65 23.35
CA CYS A 19 15.14 3.37 23.24
C CYS A 19 13.60 3.49 23.23
N LEU A 20 13.04 4.65 23.58
CA LEU A 20 11.60 4.87 23.53
C LEU A 20 11.15 5.16 22.10
N PRO A 21 9.99 4.62 21.67
CA PRO A 21 9.46 4.98 20.37
C PRO A 21 9.05 6.45 20.35
N GLY A 22 9.40 7.16 19.28
CA GLY A 22 8.94 8.54 19.05
C GLY A 22 7.43 8.61 18.71
N ASP A 23 6.89 7.50 18.20
CA ASP A 23 5.53 7.35 17.72
C ASP A 23 4.83 6.20 18.46
N VAL A 24 3.57 6.43 18.84
CA VAL A 24 2.76 5.44 19.54
C VAL A 24 1.47 5.21 18.76
N HIS A 25 1.28 4.01 18.22
CA HIS A 25 0.10 3.63 17.45
C HIS A 25 -0.97 2.98 18.32
N ASN A 26 -2.24 3.26 18.00
CA ASN A 26 -3.43 2.60 18.56
C ASN A 26 -3.42 2.55 20.08
N ALA A 27 -3.66 3.72 20.63
CA ALA A 27 -3.52 4.06 22.04
C ALA A 27 -4.53 3.34 22.98
N GLY A 28 -5.31 2.39 22.45
CA GLY A 28 -6.26 1.53 23.16
C GLY A 28 -5.60 0.39 23.95
N ALA A 29 -4.55 -0.26 23.44
CA ALA A 29 -3.70 -1.14 24.25
C ALA A 29 -2.69 -0.26 24.96
N THR A 30 -2.53 -0.32 26.28
CA THR A 30 -1.54 0.47 27.04
C THR A 30 -0.14 0.32 26.44
N PRO A 31 0.34 1.25 25.60
CA PRO A 31 1.60 1.09 24.87
C PRO A 31 2.79 1.24 25.83
N ARG A 32 2.53 1.93 26.94
CA ARG A 32 3.43 2.16 28.07
C ARG A 32 3.96 0.89 28.70
N THR A 33 3.28 -0.25 28.61
CA THR A 33 3.72 -1.45 29.31
C THR A 33 4.47 -2.40 28.42
N ALA A 34 3.99 -2.79 27.25
CA ALA A 34 4.62 -3.90 26.51
C ALA A 34 6.10 -3.68 26.14
N SER A 35 6.46 -2.50 25.61
CA SER A 35 7.85 -2.19 25.21
C SER A 35 8.73 -1.79 26.38
N LEU A 36 8.15 -1.24 27.45
CA LEU A 36 8.88 -0.77 28.63
C LEU A 36 8.96 -1.79 29.76
N LEU A 37 8.11 -2.83 29.75
CA LEU A 37 8.06 -3.84 30.80
C LEU A 37 9.44 -4.47 31.02
N PRO A 38 10.20 -4.87 29.97
CA PRO A 38 11.53 -5.41 30.16
C PRO A 38 12.47 -4.43 30.89
N LEU A 39 12.42 -3.14 30.54
CA LEU A 39 13.22 -2.08 31.16
C LEU A 39 12.82 -1.84 32.62
N LEU A 40 11.51 -1.78 32.89
CA LEU A 40 10.96 -1.59 34.24
C LEU A 40 11.25 -2.78 35.17
N LEU A 41 11.43 -3.97 34.60
CA LEU A 41 11.77 -5.21 35.32
C LEU A 41 13.27 -5.45 35.46
N THR A 42 14.14 -4.69 34.78
CA THR A 42 15.59 -4.96 34.75
C THR A 42 16.25 -4.67 36.11
N CYS A 43 16.17 -3.43 36.61
CA CYS A 43 16.71 -3.07 37.93
C CYS A 43 16.08 -1.78 38.48
N LYS A 44 16.21 -1.55 39.81
CA LYS A 44 15.61 -0.39 40.50
C LYS A 44 16.09 0.95 39.93
N ILE A 45 17.36 1.06 39.54
CA ILE A 45 17.94 2.30 39.00
C ILE A 45 17.28 2.64 37.66
N ILE A 46 17.27 1.70 36.72
CA ILE A 46 16.62 1.87 35.41
C ILE A 46 15.13 2.18 35.59
N ARG A 47 14.44 1.53 36.53
CA ARG A 47 13.04 1.83 36.83
C ARG A 47 12.82 3.29 37.24
N LEU A 48 13.68 3.84 38.11
CA LEU A 48 13.58 5.26 38.51
C LEU A 48 13.88 6.21 37.35
N ASP A 49 14.89 5.89 36.53
CA ASP A 49 15.22 6.67 35.34
C ASP A 49 14.06 6.67 34.32
N VAL A 50 13.46 5.51 34.05
CA VAL A 50 12.27 5.39 33.18
C VAL A 50 11.09 6.18 33.73
N LEU A 51 10.83 6.11 35.04
CA LEU A 51 9.75 6.90 35.65
C LEU A 51 9.98 8.41 35.51
N GLN A 52 11.24 8.87 35.56
CA GLN A 52 11.56 10.27 35.34
C GLN A 52 11.43 10.66 33.86
N ILE A 53 11.88 9.81 32.94
CA ILE A 53 11.70 10.01 31.49
C ILE A 53 10.22 10.08 31.12
N LEU A 54 9.38 9.21 31.70
CA LEU A 54 7.94 9.18 31.41
C LEU A 54 7.21 10.48 31.77
N LYS A 55 7.80 11.34 32.62
CA LYS A 55 7.26 12.68 32.93
C LYS A 55 7.55 13.70 31.82
N THR A 56 8.61 13.50 31.04
CA THR A 56 9.04 14.42 29.97
C THR A 56 8.88 13.82 28.57
N TRP A 57 8.58 12.53 28.47
CA TRP A 57 8.37 11.83 27.22
C TRP A 57 7.06 12.26 26.55
N SER A 58 7.19 12.78 25.34
CA SER A 58 6.11 13.40 24.56
C SER A 58 6.06 12.78 23.15
N PRO A 59 5.65 11.51 23.03
CA PRO A 59 5.56 10.85 21.73
C PRO A 59 4.37 11.40 20.94
N VAL A 60 4.38 11.17 19.62
CA VAL A 60 3.22 11.42 18.78
C VAL A 60 2.26 10.23 18.92
N TYR A 61 1.05 10.50 19.41
CA TYR A 61 0.01 9.48 19.53
C TYR A 61 -0.79 9.42 18.23
N HIS A 62 -0.59 8.36 17.46
CA HIS A 62 -1.32 8.07 16.25
C HIS A 62 -2.64 7.35 16.58
N ILE A 63 -3.74 8.01 16.26
CA ILE A 63 -5.09 7.49 16.37
C ILE A 63 -5.54 7.11 14.96
N GLU A 64 -5.78 5.82 14.74
CA GLU A 64 -6.14 5.27 13.42
C GLU A 64 -7.64 4.98 13.29
N ASP A 65 -8.33 4.82 14.42
CA ASP A 65 -9.76 4.52 14.50
C ASP A 65 -10.43 5.40 15.58
N PRO A 66 -11.48 6.17 15.25
CA PRO A 66 -12.19 7.01 16.21
C PRO A 66 -12.79 6.24 17.40
N ALA A 67 -13.11 4.95 17.24
CA ALA A 67 -13.61 4.11 18.34
C ALA A 67 -12.58 3.92 19.47
N THR A 68 -11.28 4.07 19.16
CA THR A 68 -10.22 4.02 20.17
C THR A 68 -10.21 5.22 21.11
N ILE A 69 -10.79 6.36 20.69
CA ILE A 69 -10.96 7.56 21.53
C ILE A 69 -12.09 7.33 22.53
N THR A 70 -13.27 6.91 22.05
CA THR A 70 -14.47 6.76 22.89
C THR A 70 -14.32 5.68 23.97
N SER A 71 -13.53 4.64 23.70
CA SER A 71 -13.27 3.55 24.65
C SER A 71 -12.36 3.94 25.84
N ARG A 72 -11.69 5.10 25.78
CA ARG A 72 -10.75 5.54 26.82
C ARG A 72 -11.39 6.21 28.03
N HIS A 73 -12.63 6.65 27.93
CA HIS A 73 -13.36 7.35 29.01
C HIS A 73 -13.52 6.56 30.31
N ASN A 74 -13.20 5.27 30.31
CA ASN A 74 -13.25 4.43 31.50
C ASN A 74 -11.92 4.36 32.28
N ARG A 75 -10.88 5.11 31.88
CA ARG A 75 -9.58 5.13 32.58
C ARG A 75 -9.55 6.16 33.69
N ARG A 76 -8.78 5.86 34.75
CA ARG A 76 -8.56 6.81 35.84
C ARG A 76 -7.77 8.02 35.31
N PRO A 77 -8.13 9.26 35.69
CA PRO A 77 -7.43 10.48 35.26
C PRO A 77 -5.92 10.44 35.52
N ASP A 78 -5.51 9.85 36.65
CA ASP A 78 -4.10 9.77 37.06
C ASP A 78 -3.26 8.83 36.18
N ASP A 79 -3.90 7.93 35.43
CA ASP A 79 -3.24 6.98 34.54
C ASP A 79 -3.15 7.49 33.09
N GLU A 80 -3.75 8.64 32.79
CA GLU A 80 -3.75 9.16 31.43
C GLU A 80 -2.34 9.57 30.98
N PRO A 81 -1.89 9.11 29.81
CA PRO A 81 -0.65 9.59 29.25
C PRO A 81 -0.70 11.08 28.98
N HIS A 82 0.40 11.78 29.25
CA HIS A 82 0.60 13.15 28.79
C HIS A 82 0.65 13.13 27.25
N MET A 83 -0.50 13.36 26.63
CA MET A 83 -0.68 13.34 25.18
C MET A 83 -0.45 14.74 24.62
N HIS A 84 0.79 15.21 24.65
CA HIS A 84 1.11 16.54 24.11
C HIS A 84 0.92 16.63 22.59
N ARG A 85 1.10 15.53 21.87
CA ARG A 85 1.08 15.48 20.41
C ARG A 85 0.16 14.38 19.91
N ILE A 86 -0.87 14.74 19.16
CA ILE A 86 -1.87 13.82 18.63
C ILE A 86 -1.82 13.85 17.11
N SER A 87 -1.89 12.69 16.47
CA SER A 87 -2.01 12.54 15.02
C SER A 87 -3.26 11.71 14.70
N LEU A 88 -4.24 12.31 14.03
CA LEU A 88 -5.47 11.63 13.58
C LEU A 88 -5.24 11.12 12.16
N ARG A 89 -5.03 9.82 12.00
CA ARG A 89 -4.76 9.18 10.70
C ARG A 89 -6.06 8.80 10.02
N LEU A 90 -6.68 9.78 9.36
CA LEU A 90 -8.06 9.67 8.86
C LEU A 90 -8.32 8.46 7.96
N PHE A 91 -7.33 8.12 7.14
CA PHE A 91 -7.46 7.10 6.11
C PHE A 91 -6.87 5.74 6.52
N ALA A 92 -6.36 5.63 7.74
CA ALA A 92 -5.70 4.42 8.24
C ALA A 92 -6.63 3.20 8.28
N GLY A 93 -7.90 3.40 8.63
CA GLY A 93 -8.92 2.33 8.67
C GLY A 93 -9.62 2.04 7.33
N LEU A 94 -9.32 2.79 6.27
CA LEU A 94 -9.95 2.58 4.97
C LEU A 94 -9.24 1.47 4.20
N ASP A 95 -10.02 0.71 3.42
CA ASP A 95 -9.47 -0.23 2.45
C ASP A 95 -9.01 0.49 1.16
N LEU A 96 -7.95 -0.03 0.56
CA LEU A 96 -7.35 0.49 -0.66
C LEU A 96 -8.33 0.45 -1.84
N ALA A 97 -9.21 -0.56 -1.90
CA ALA A 97 -10.24 -0.63 -2.94
C ALA A 97 -11.22 0.55 -2.85
N ARG A 98 -11.62 0.95 -1.63
CA ARG A 98 -12.50 2.11 -1.41
C ARG A 98 -11.82 3.43 -1.81
N MET A 99 -10.55 3.59 -1.47
CA MET A 99 -9.75 4.76 -1.88
C MET A 99 -9.54 4.87 -3.40
N ARG A 100 -9.85 3.81 -4.16
CA ARG A 100 -9.56 3.70 -5.59
C ARG A 100 -10.80 3.56 -6.47
N SER A 101 -12.00 3.60 -5.89
CA SER A 101 -13.25 3.34 -6.60
C SER A 101 -14.06 4.63 -6.85
N PRO A 102 -13.76 5.38 -7.94
CA PRO A 102 -14.42 6.65 -8.23
C PRO A 102 -15.95 6.64 -8.34
N PRO A 103 -16.64 5.61 -8.87
CA PRO A 103 -18.10 5.65 -8.98
C PRO A 103 -18.81 5.53 -7.62
N ILE A 104 -18.14 4.98 -6.60
CA ILE A 104 -18.75 4.78 -5.28
C ILE A 104 -18.79 6.09 -4.48
N TRP A 105 -17.81 6.97 -4.73
CA TRP A 105 -17.64 8.25 -4.04
C TRP A 105 -18.81 9.21 -4.18
N GLU A 106 -19.47 9.19 -5.34
CA GLU A 106 -20.60 10.07 -5.65
C GLU A 106 -21.90 9.60 -5.00
N VAL A 107 -22.01 8.30 -4.65
CA VAL A 107 -23.26 7.70 -4.16
C VAL A 107 -23.27 7.54 -2.63
N THR A 108 -22.17 7.10 -2.03
CA THR A 108 -22.13 6.77 -0.58
C THR A 108 -21.32 7.75 0.25
N GLY A 109 -20.69 8.75 -0.37
CA GLY A 109 -19.62 9.51 0.24
C GLY A 109 -18.29 8.75 0.20
N VAL A 110 -17.21 9.49 -0.02
CA VAL A 110 -15.84 8.95 -0.22
C VAL A 110 -15.24 8.44 1.08
N PHE A 111 -15.50 9.18 2.15
CA PHE A 111 -14.95 9.03 3.47
C PHE A 111 -15.96 9.62 4.43
N ASP A 112 -16.44 8.79 5.35
CA ASP A 112 -17.34 9.23 6.40
C ASP A 112 -16.51 9.85 7.55
N VAL A 113 -16.62 11.17 7.69
CA VAL A 113 -15.94 11.92 8.75
C VAL A 113 -16.75 11.94 10.05
N ASP A 114 -18.03 11.57 10.02
CA ASP A 114 -18.93 11.69 11.18
C ASP A 114 -18.47 10.89 12.40
N PRO A 115 -17.88 9.68 12.27
CA PRO A 115 -17.27 8.98 13.40
C PRO A 115 -16.15 9.81 14.06
N TRP A 116 -15.33 10.51 13.26
CA TRP A 116 -14.28 11.40 13.77
C TRP A 116 -14.86 12.65 14.44
N LEU A 117 -15.87 13.28 13.83
CA LEU A 117 -16.54 14.44 14.43
C LEU A 117 -17.15 14.09 15.80
N ARG A 118 -17.81 12.93 15.91
CA ARG A 118 -18.41 12.45 17.17
C ARG A 118 -17.38 12.20 18.27
N CYS A 119 -16.14 11.85 17.92
CA CYS A 119 -15.10 11.63 18.93
C CYS A 119 -14.34 12.90 19.33
N VAL A 120 -14.46 14.02 18.59
CA VAL A 120 -13.75 15.27 18.92
C VAL A 120 -13.99 15.71 20.37
N PRO A 121 -15.23 15.77 20.90
CA PRO A 121 -15.45 16.19 22.29
C PRO A 121 -14.78 15.30 23.35
N SER A 122 -14.42 14.08 22.96
CA SER A 122 -13.79 13.05 23.79
C SER A 122 -12.26 13.06 23.74
N LEU A 123 -11.66 13.90 22.89
CA LEU A 123 -10.21 14.03 22.85
C LEU A 123 -9.68 14.70 24.14
N PRO A 124 -8.46 14.34 24.58
CA PRO A 124 -7.86 14.96 25.76
C PRO A 124 -7.67 16.46 25.51
N ARG A 125 -7.93 17.26 26.54
CA ARG A 125 -7.80 18.72 26.50
C ARG A 125 -6.56 19.23 27.22
N ALA A 126 -6.22 18.59 28.34
CA ALA A 126 -5.09 18.99 29.16
C ALA A 126 -3.77 18.64 28.46
N ALA A 127 -2.83 19.57 28.49
CA ALA A 127 -1.46 19.42 28.01
C ALA A 127 -1.27 19.11 26.51
N VAL A 128 -2.33 19.09 25.69
CA VAL A 128 -2.19 18.92 24.24
C VAL A 128 -1.61 20.19 23.64
N GLU A 129 -0.43 20.08 23.04
CA GLU A 129 0.28 21.19 22.38
C GLU A 129 0.01 21.20 20.88
N SER A 130 -0.15 20.02 20.27
CA SER A 130 -0.38 19.90 18.83
C SER A 130 -1.29 18.75 18.44
N VAL A 131 -2.16 19.02 17.46
CA VAL A 131 -3.01 18.04 16.80
C VAL A 131 -2.78 18.12 15.30
N THR A 132 -2.33 17.00 14.73
CA THR A 132 -2.14 16.85 13.29
C THR A 132 -3.25 15.98 12.73
N VAL A 133 -3.94 16.46 11.71
CA VAL A 133 -4.85 15.65 10.90
C VAL A 133 -4.02 15.09 9.73
N ASP A 134 -3.64 13.83 9.82
CA ASP A 134 -2.80 13.14 8.83
C ASP A 134 -3.65 12.71 7.64
N LEU A 135 -3.31 13.28 6.48
CA LEU A 135 -4.02 13.12 5.22
C LEU A 135 -3.40 12.06 4.30
N THR A 136 -2.47 11.24 4.79
CA THR A 136 -1.81 10.20 3.98
C THR A 136 -2.87 9.21 3.45
N PRO A 137 -3.18 9.17 2.13
CA PRO A 137 -4.18 8.28 1.55
C PRO A 137 -3.63 6.85 1.46
N ALA A 138 -3.34 6.23 2.60
CA ALA A 138 -2.86 4.87 2.70
C ALA A 138 -3.44 4.19 3.96
N PRO A 139 -3.88 2.92 3.85
CA PRO A 139 -4.30 2.14 5.00
C PRO A 139 -3.15 1.94 6.01
N ALA A 140 -3.49 1.71 7.28
CA ALA A 140 -2.51 1.48 8.37
C ALA A 140 -1.57 0.30 8.06
N TRP A 141 -2.14 -0.81 7.59
CA TRP A 141 -1.38 -2.01 7.24
C TRP A 141 -0.33 -1.71 6.17
N MET A 142 -0.62 -0.81 5.24
CA MET A 142 0.29 -0.44 4.17
C MET A 142 1.45 0.36 4.74
N THR A 143 1.20 1.37 5.59
CA THR A 143 2.29 2.10 6.23
C THR A 143 3.17 1.20 7.10
N ALA A 144 2.57 0.26 7.83
CA ALA A 144 3.29 -0.60 8.77
C ALA A 144 4.07 -1.73 8.08
N ARG A 145 3.49 -2.37 7.05
CA ARG A 145 4.07 -3.57 6.42
C ARG A 145 4.74 -3.27 5.08
N ARG A 146 4.26 -2.27 4.34
CA ARG A 146 4.62 -1.96 2.94
C ARG A 146 4.83 -0.45 2.72
N PRO A 147 5.76 0.19 3.45
CA PRO A 147 5.99 1.63 3.33
C PRO A 147 6.38 2.05 1.90
N ASP A 148 7.00 1.16 1.14
CA ASP A 148 7.32 1.33 -0.28
C ASP A 148 6.07 1.51 -1.17
N TRP A 149 4.92 0.95 -0.76
CA TRP A 149 3.65 1.06 -1.50
C TRP A 149 2.92 2.39 -1.26
N VAL A 150 3.24 3.07 -0.16
CA VAL A 150 2.58 4.33 0.22
C VAL A 150 2.79 5.38 -0.86
N ARG A 151 4.03 5.55 -1.35
CA ARG A 151 4.36 6.50 -2.42
C ARG A 151 3.56 6.24 -3.70
N ALA A 152 3.49 4.99 -4.13
CA ALA A 152 2.72 4.59 -5.32
C ALA A 152 1.24 4.91 -5.16
N THR A 153 0.68 4.60 -3.99
CA THR A 153 -0.71 4.88 -3.68
C THR A 153 -0.97 6.38 -3.62
N VAL A 154 -0.16 7.15 -2.90
CA VAL A 154 -0.26 8.62 -2.80
C VAL A 154 -0.25 9.28 -4.18
N LEU A 155 0.63 8.83 -5.07
CA LEU A 155 0.80 9.36 -6.42
C LEU A 155 -0.22 8.83 -7.45
N ASP A 156 -1.12 7.92 -7.09
CA ASP A 156 -2.16 7.38 -7.97
C ASP A 156 -3.05 8.49 -8.54
N ALA A 157 -3.40 8.44 -9.83
CA ALA A 157 -4.23 9.45 -10.51
C ALA A 157 -5.57 9.71 -9.81
N ARG A 158 -6.15 8.65 -9.25
CA ARG A 158 -7.48 8.64 -8.61
C ARG A 158 -7.49 9.42 -7.29
N ASN A 159 -6.35 9.52 -6.60
CA ASN A 159 -6.25 10.26 -5.35
C ASN A 159 -6.64 11.73 -5.46
N ARG A 160 -6.52 12.33 -6.65
CA ARG A 160 -6.98 13.70 -6.86
C ARG A 160 -8.47 13.86 -6.63
N ALA A 161 -9.26 12.93 -7.16
CA ALA A 161 -10.70 12.94 -7.01
C ALA A 161 -11.12 12.47 -5.61
N PHE A 162 -10.45 11.46 -5.05
CA PHE A 162 -10.62 11.05 -3.64
C PHE A 162 -10.44 12.23 -2.69
N MET A 163 -9.28 12.91 -2.73
CA MET A 163 -8.99 14.06 -1.85
C MET A 163 -9.97 15.22 -2.06
N ARG A 164 -10.46 15.44 -3.29
CA ARG A 164 -11.49 16.45 -3.56
C ARG A 164 -12.81 16.10 -2.86
N GLY A 165 -13.22 14.83 -2.89
CA GLY A 165 -14.43 14.37 -2.23
C GLY A 165 -14.38 14.51 -0.70
N CYS A 166 -13.18 14.45 -0.11
CA CYS A 166 -13.00 14.59 1.34
C CYS A 166 -12.97 16.04 1.85
N VAL A 167 -12.94 17.06 0.98
CA VAL A 167 -12.70 18.47 1.37
C VAL A 167 -13.68 18.96 2.43
N GLY A 168 -14.99 18.77 2.19
CA GLY A 168 -16.03 19.29 3.08
C GLY A 168 -15.98 18.67 4.47
N GLY A 169 -15.90 17.34 4.54
CA GLY A 169 -15.85 16.62 5.82
C GLY A 169 -14.57 16.91 6.62
N ILE A 170 -13.41 16.93 5.96
CA ILE A 170 -12.15 17.23 6.64
C ILE A 170 -12.11 18.68 7.13
N ARG A 171 -12.67 19.64 6.38
CA ARG A 171 -12.79 21.02 6.85
C ARG A 171 -13.63 21.12 8.12
N GLN A 172 -14.79 20.45 8.16
CA GLN A 172 -15.64 20.41 9.37
C GLN A 172 -14.90 19.82 10.57
N LEU A 173 -14.13 18.74 10.35
CA LEU A 173 -13.31 18.14 11.40
C LEU A 173 -12.25 19.11 11.94
N VAL A 174 -11.58 19.83 11.05
CA VAL A 174 -10.59 20.86 11.42
C VAL A 174 -11.26 21.97 12.24
N GLU A 175 -12.41 22.49 11.80
CA GLU A 175 -13.17 23.52 12.52
C GLU A 175 -13.57 23.04 13.92
N ALA A 176 -14.04 21.79 14.05
CA ALA A 176 -14.38 21.20 15.34
C ALA A 176 -13.16 21.05 16.28
N LEU A 177 -12.00 20.64 15.74
CA LEU A 177 -10.75 20.56 16.50
C LEU A 177 -10.28 21.94 16.95
N CYS A 178 -10.33 22.94 16.08
CA CYS A 178 -9.99 24.32 16.44
C CYS A 178 -10.95 24.89 17.49
N GLY A 179 -12.25 24.57 17.42
CA GLY A 179 -13.21 24.93 18.45
C GLY A 179 -12.94 24.26 19.80
N LEU A 180 -12.50 22.99 19.80
CA LEU A 180 -12.16 22.26 21.02
C LEU A 180 -10.90 22.81 21.71
N TYR A 181 -9.85 23.05 20.94
CA TYR A 181 -8.53 23.42 21.48
C TYR A 181 -8.30 24.93 21.58
N GLY A 182 -9.04 25.74 20.81
CA GLY A 182 -8.87 27.19 20.76
C GLY A 182 -7.43 27.58 20.46
N ALA A 183 -6.89 28.53 21.23
CA ALA A 183 -5.49 28.96 21.15
C ALA A 183 -4.52 28.03 21.93
N GLY A 184 -5.02 27.03 22.65
CA GLY A 184 -4.22 26.20 23.55
C GLY A 184 -3.38 25.13 22.83
N ALA A 185 -3.80 24.69 21.63
CA ALA A 185 -3.07 23.72 20.83
C ALA A 185 -2.98 24.15 19.36
N ARG A 186 -1.88 23.76 18.71
CA ARG A 186 -1.71 23.94 17.27
C ARG A 186 -2.42 22.83 16.52
N VAL A 187 -3.52 23.17 15.85
CA VAL A 187 -4.22 22.27 14.91
C VAL A 187 -3.67 22.49 13.49
N GLN A 188 -3.27 21.42 12.81
CA GLN A 188 -2.69 21.48 11.47
C GLN A 188 -3.04 20.25 10.62
N LEU A 189 -3.00 20.41 9.30
CA LEU A 189 -3.03 19.28 8.36
C LEU A 189 -1.59 18.79 8.12
N GLY A 190 -1.40 17.48 8.03
CA GLY A 190 -0.09 16.85 7.80
C GLY A 190 -0.19 15.54 7.02
N GLY A 191 0.85 14.71 7.12
CA GLY A 191 0.97 13.45 6.40
C GLY A 191 1.69 13.59 5.05
N THR A 192 1.61 12.55 4.23
CA THR A 192 2.26 12.48 2.92
C THR A 192 1.20 12.51 1.83
N VAL A 193 1.17 13.57 1.02
CA VAL A 193 0.15 13.78 -0.02
C VAL A 193 0.78 14.12 -1.37
N ALA A 194 0.07 13.84 -2.47
CA ALA A 194 0.59 14.17 -3.80
C ALA A 194 0.47 15.66 -4.09
N ARG A 195 1.47 16.27 -4.71
CA ARG A 195 1.47 17.69 -5.10
C ARG A 195 0.27 18.10 -5.95
N LYS A 196 -0.29 17.17 -6.74
CA LYS A 196 -1.49 17.40 -7.56
C LYS A 196 -2.80 17.54 -6.74
N THR A 197 -2.80 17.15 -5.47
CA THR A 197 -3.94 17.33 -4.54
C THR A 197 -3.85 18.63 -3.76
N ARG A 198 -2.85 19.49 -4.05
CA ARG A 198 -2.59 20.74 -3.33
C ARG A 198 -3.82 21.64 -3.20
N ALA A 199 -4.54 21.87 -4.29
CA ALA A 199 -5.76 22.69 -4.25
C ALA A 199 -6.83 22.11 -3.30
N SER A 200 -6.96 20.79 -3.21
CA SER A 200 -7.90 20.16 -2.27
C SER A 200 -7.45 20.36 -0.82
N VAL A 201 -6.16 20.20 -0.53
CA VAL A 201 -5.62 20.43 0.82
C VAL A 201 -5.75 21.90 1.19
N GLU A 202 -5.39 22.84 0.32
CA GLU A 202 -5.58 24.28 0.55
C GLU A 202 -7.05 24.63 0.81
N ALA A 203 -7.99 24.00 0.09
CA ALA A 203 -9.42 24.16 0.36
C ALA A 203 -9.87 23.58 1.72
N MET A 204 -9.24 22.49 2.20
CA MET A 204 -9.47 21.97 3.56
C MET A 204 -8.93 22.92 4.64
N MET A 205 -7.86 23.67 4.34
CA MET A 205 -7.26 24.65 5.24
C MET A 205 -8.04 25.98 5.30
N ALA A 206 -8.78 26.30 4.25
CA ALA A 206 -9.57 27.53 4.15
C ALA A 206 -10.76 27.49 5.14
N GLY A 207 -10.56 27.98 6.36
CA GLY A 207 -11.65 28.10 7.34
C GLY A 207 -11.28 28.10 8.82
N GLY A 208 -10.03 27.83 9.23
CA GLY A 208 -9.75 27.88 10.67
C GLY A 208 -8.43 27.33 11.20
N LEU A 209 -7.46 26.95 10.34
CA LEU A 209 -6.18 26.48 10.86
C LEU A 209 -5.35 27.62 11.46
N THR A 210 -4.85 27.40 12.67
CA THR A 210 -3.95 28.36 13.35
C THR A 210 -2.60 28.51 12.66
N ALA A 211 -2.12 27.44 11.99
CA ALA A 211 -0.81 27.43 11.34
C ALA A 211 -0.80 27.86 9.86
N GLY A 212 -1.97 27.95 9.19
CA GLY A 212 -2.12 28.37 7.79
C GLY A 212 -1.35 27.57 6.71
N VAL A 213 -0.51 26.60 7.11
CA VAL A 213 0.43 25.89 6.25
C VAL A 213 0.33 24.39 6.52
N PHE A 214 0.36 23.60 5.44
CA PHE A 214 0.45 22.14 5.50
C PHE A 214 1.79 21.71 6.10
N ALA A 215 1.76 20.96 7.20
CA ALA A 215 2.93 20.54 7.96
C ALA A 215 3.50 19.18 7.53
N GLY A 216 3.02 18.64 6.40
CA GLY A 216 3.42 17.33 5.88
C GLY A 216 4.34 17.39 4.65
N GLU A 217 4.47 16.25 3.99
CA GLU A 217 5.30 16.06 2.79
C GLU A 217 4.48 16.11 1.50
N TRP A 218 4.98 16.88 0.52
CA TRP A 218 4.44 16.92 -0.83
C TRP A 218 5.22 15.99 -1.76
N LEU A 219 4.60 14.90 -2.20
CA LEU A 219 5.20 14.01 -3.19
C LEU A 219 4.93 14.52 -4.61
N ALA A 220 5.97 14.55 -5.44
CA ALA A 220 5.88 14.86 -6.86
C ALA A 220 6.58 13.77 -7.68
N GLY A 221 6.28 13.74 -8.98
CA GLY A 221 6.80 12.73 -9.91
C GLY A 221 5.77 11.68 -10.31
N PRO A 222 6.12 10.79 -11.25
CA PRO A 222 5.30 9.65 -11.58
C PRO A 222 5.19 8.69 -10.38
N PRO A 223 4.10 7.92 -10.24
CA PRO A 223 4.03 6.88 -9.23
C PRO A 223 5.15 5.86 -9.48
N GLU A 224 6.04 5.72 -8.51
CA GLU A 224 7.00 4.62 -8.49
C GLU A 224 6.23 3.35 -8.12
N VAL A 225 6.00 2.47 -9.09
CA VAL A 225 5.44 1.15 -8.82
C VAL A 225 6.55 0.32 -8.16
N PRO A 226 6.34 -0.21 -6.94
CA PRO A 226 7.30 -1.09 -6.29
C PRO A 226 7.72 -2.21 -7.24
N THR A 227 9.01 -2.55 -7.27
CA THR A 227 9.57 -3.54 -8.20
C THR A 227 8.74 -4.81 -8.25
N ARG A 228 8.29 -5.29 -7.09
CA ARG A 228 7.52 -6.53 -6.92
C ARG A 228 6.07 -6.47 -7.42
N LEU A 229 5.50 -5.27 -7.58
CA LEU A 229 4.17 -5.06 -8.15
C LEU A 229 4.18 -4.80 -9.66
N SER A 230 5.37 -4.68 -10.26
CA SER A 230 5.52 -4.43 -11.68
C SER A 230 5.87 -5.73 -12.39
N LEU A 231 4.92 -6.27 -13.16
CA LEU A 231 5.13 -7.46 -13.99
C LEU A 231 6.42 -7.33 -14.82
N GLY A 232 6.63 -6.19 -15.46
CA GLY A 232 7.81 -5.92 -16.26
C GLY A 232 9.11 -5.89 -15.46
N LEU A 233 9.12 -5.39 -14.22
CA LEU A 233 10.32 -5.40 -13.39
C LEU A 233 10.61 -6.80 -12.82
N VAL A 234 9.58 -7.55 -12.42
CA VAL A 234 9.73 -8.93 -11.92
C VAL A 234 10.19 -9.86 -13.05
N SER A 235 9.66 -9.71 -14.26
CA SER A 235 10.01 -10.55 -15.42
C SER A 235 11.38 -10.22 -16.01
N ARG A 236 12.00 -9.08 -15.68
CA ARG A 236 13.34 -8.73 -16.18
C ARG A 236 14.41 -9.72 -15.73
N CYS A 237 14.28 -10.29 -14.53
CA CYS A 237 15.16 -11.35 -14.05
C CYS A 237 15.07 -12.62 -14.92
N TRP A 238 14.05 -12.72 -15.79
CA TRP A 238 13.82 -13.80 -16.74
C TRP A 238 14.10 -13.38 -18.20
N GLY A 239 14.86 -12.29 -18.40
CA GLY A 239 15.27 -11.85 -19.73
C GLY A 239 14.15 -11.22 -20.56
N VAL A 240 12.97 -10.97 -19.96
CA VAL A 240 11.86 -10.29 -20.63
C VAL A 240 12.12 -8.79 -20.69
N GLU A 241 12.31 -8.26 -21.89
CA GLU A 241 12.54 -6.83 -22.11
C GLU A 241 11.24 -6.03 -22.06
N VAL A 242 11.26 -4.91 -21.34
CA VAL A 242 10.15 -3.96 -21.30
C VAL A 242 10.32 -2.98 -22.46
N GLY A 243 9.81 -3.32 -23.66
CA GLY A 243 9.99 -2.46 -24.83
C GLY A 243 8.97 -2.64 -25.95
N GLY A 244 7.84 -1.92 -25.93
CA GLY A 244 6.92 -1.84 -27.07
C GLY A 244 7.00 -0.48 -27.80
N PRO A 245 6.97 -0.43 -29.15
CA PRO A 245 7.08 0.81 -29.93
C PRO A 245 5.82 1.71 -29.94
N VAL A 246 4.67 1.26 -29.40
CA VAL A 246 3.37 1.96 -29.61
C VAL A 246 2.61 2.32 -28.33
N ALA A 247 2.99 1.81 -27.16
CA ALA A 247 2.31 2.22 -25.93
C ALA A 247 2.92 3.53 -25.43
N ARG A 248 2.16 4.65 -25.52
CA ARG A 248 2.47 5.85 -24.74
C ARG A 248 2.73 5.39 -23.30
N PRO A 249 3.98 5.45 -22.82
CA PRO A 249 4.35 4.77 -21.62
C PRO A 249 3.63 5.50 -20.48
N TRP A 250 3.09 4.74 -19.52
CA TRP A 250 3.28 5.15 -18.14
C TRP A 250 4.75 5.54 -18.06
N ARG A 251 5.06 6.85 -17.98
CA ARG A 251 6.44 7.38 -18.09
C ARG A 251 7.25 6.80 -16.93
N TYR A 252 7.72 5.59 -17.12
CA TYR A 252 8.84 5.01 -16.42
C TYR A 252 10.03 5.85 -16.85
N ASP A 253 10.57 6.63 -15.93
CA ASP A 253 11.90 7.16 -16.12
C ASP A 253 12.86 5.97 -16.11
N GLN A 254 13.26 5.52 -17.30
CA GLN A 254 14.22 4.44 -17.46
C GLN A 254 15.58 4.78 -16.83
N ARG A 255 15.85 6.07 -16.51
CA ARG A 255 17.10 6.52 -15.88
C ARG A 255 17.20 6.17 -14.39
N THR A 256 16.08 5.91 -13.72
CA THR A 256 16.06 5.55 -12.28
C THR A 256 16.22 4.06 -12.00
N ILE A 257 16.27 3.20 -13.02
CA ILE A 257 16.26 1.75 -12.82
C ILE A 257 17.68 1.19 -13.00
N GLN A 258 18.52 1.34 -11.97
CA GLN A 258 19.75 0.54 -11.83
C GLN A 258 19.42 -0.88 -11.29
N VAL A 259 18.54 -1.63 -11.97
CA VAL A 259 18.14 -2.99 -11.55
C VAL A 259 19.24 -4.04 -11.74
N ARG A 260 20.40 -3.67 -12.31
CA ARG A 260 21.54 -4.61 -12.42
C ARG A 260 22.17 -4.99 -11.07
N ASN A 261 21.92 -4.26 -9.99
CA ASN A 261 22.61 -4.51 -8.70
C ASN A 261 21.72 -5.05 -7.57
N GLU A 262 20.39 -4.91 -7.61
CA GLU A 262 19.51 -5.36 -6.52
C GLU A 262 19.19 -6.86 -6.56
N ALA A 263 18.99 -7.44 -7.75
CA ALA A 263 18.83 -8.89 -7.88
C ALA A 263 20.07 -9.66 -7.36
N ARG A 264 21.25 -9.05 -7.47
CA ARG A 264 22.51 -9.58 -6.94
C ARG A 264 22.60 -9.46 -5.41
N LYS A 265 21.95 -8.45 -4.81
CA LYS A 265 21.85 -8.27 -3.34
C LYS A 265 20.85 -9.22 -2.68
N GLU A 266 19.79 -9.62 -3.39
CA GLU A 266 18.80 -10.61 -2.87
C GLU A 266 19.24 -12.08 -3.06
N GLY A 267 20.47 -12.35 -3.51
CA GLY A 267 20.99 -13.72 -3.63
C GLY A 267 20.34 -14.56 -4.73
N LEU A 268 19.56 -13.95 -5.63
CA LEU A 268 19.00 -14.62 -6.80
C LEU A 268 20.14 -14.85 -7.81
N ALA A 269 20.52 -16.12 -8.00
CA ALA A 269 21.55 -16.51 -8.96
C ALA A 269 21.24 -15.94 -10.35
N THR A 270 22.22 -15.28 -10.97
CA THR A 270 22.09 -14.70 -12.31
C THR A 270 21.83 -15.78 -13.35
N PRO A 271 20.68 -15.80 -14.06
CA PRO A 271 20.34 -16.81 -15.05
C PRO A 271 20.76 -16.38 -16.47
N ASP A 272 21.94 -15.79 -16.61
CA ASP A 272 22.36 -15.11 -17.86
C ASP A 272 22.57 -16.06 -19.08
N LEU A 273 22.46 -17.38 -18.90
CA LEU A 273 22.62 -18.38 -19.98
C LEU A 273 21.34 -19.11 -20.41
N TYR A 274 20.24 -19.05 -19.64
CA TYR A 274 19.03 -19.86 -19.90
C TYR A 274 17.81 -19.07 -20.41
N LEU A 275 17.92 -17.75 -20.58
CA LEU A 275 16.76 -16.86 -20.78
C LEU A 275 16.62 -16.28 -22.19
N ARG A 276 17.53 -16.61 -23.11
CA ARG A 276 17.36 -16.33 -24.54
C ARG A 276 16.04 -16.84 -25.15
N PRO A 277 15.45 -17.99 -24.73
CA PRO A 277 14.25 -18.53 -25.37
C PRO A 277 13.02 -17.62 -25.26
N LEU A 278 12.93 -16.80 -24.22
CA LEU A 278 11.77 -15.92 -24.01
C LEU A 278 11.92 -14.56 -24.70
N ASN A 279 13.04 -14.27 -25.34
CA ASN A 279 13.25 -12.95 -25.94
C ASN A 279 12.85 -12.94 -27.43
N PRO A 280 12.02 -11.97 -27.90
CA PRO A 280 11.27 -10.99 -27.12
C PRO A 280 9.89 -11.50 -26.68
N VAL A 281 9.50 -11.16 -25.44
CA VAL A 281 8.13 -11.28 -24.91
C VAL A 281 7.70 -9.88 -24.49
N TYR A 282 6.47 -9.51 -24.87
CA TYR A 282 5.90 -8.21 -24.54
C TYR A 282 4.62 -8.39 -23.75
N TRP A 283 4.61 -7.87 -22.51
CA TRP A 283 3.41 -7.90 -21.69
C TRP A 283 2.37 -6.90 -22.20
N SER A 284 1.18 -7.43 -22.46
CA SER A 284 0.00 -6.64 -22.77
C SER A 284 -0.39 -5.74 -21.59
N LYS A 285 -1.14 -4.68 -21.87
CA LYS A 285 -1.71 -3.80 -20.84
C LYS A 285 -2.60 -4.57 -19.87
N ASP A 286 -3.34 -5.56 -20.37
CA ASP A 286 -4.22 -6.41 -19.57
C ASP A 286 -3.43 -7.28 -18.61
N ALA A 287 -2.35 -7.93 -19.07
CA ALA A 287 -1.46 -8.71 -18.20
C ALA A 287 -0.82 -7.84 -17.11
N CYS A 288 -0.29 -6.67 -17.48
CA CYS A 288 0.28 -5.72 -16.51
C CYS A 288 -0.75 -5.29 -15.45
N THR A 289 -1.97 -4.95 -15.88
CA THR A 289 -3.05 -4.50 -14.99
C THR A 289 -3.52 -5.63 -14.09
N ALA A 290 -3.75 -6.81 -14.66
CA ALA A 290 -4.18 -7.99 -13.92
C ALA A 290 -3.12 -8.44 -12.91
N TYR A 291 -1.84 -8.36 -13.27
CA TYR A 291 -0.74 -8.72 -12.36
C TYR A 291 -0.71 -7.78 -11.17
N TYR A 292 -0.76 -6.47 -11.44
CA TYR A 292 -0.79 -5.46 -10.39
C TYR A 292 -1.94 -5.71 -9.41
N VAL A 293 -3.17 -5.91 -9.91
CA VAL A 293 -4.36 -6.15 -9.06
C VAL A 293 -4.18 -7.40 -8.20
N ASN A 294 -3.79 -8.54 -8.78
CA ASN A 294 -3.61 -9.78 -8.01
C ASN A 294 -2.45 -9.68 -7.02
N ALA A 295 -1.34 -9.02 -7.39
CA ALA A 295 -0.17 -8.87 -6.53
C ALA A 295 -0.44 -7.93 -5.35
N GLN A 296 -1.43 -7.03 -5.42
CA GLN A 296 -1.85 -6.24 -4.28
C GLN A 296 -2.57 -7.06 -3.20
N GLU A 297 -3.28 -8.11 -3.61
CA GLU A 297 -4.02 -9.00 -2.70
C GLU A 297 -3.14 -10.14 -2.18
N GLU A 298 -2.45 -10.85 -3.08
CA GLU A 298 -1.61 -12.01 -2.78
C GLU A 298 -0.30 -11.97 -3.59
N GLU A 299 0.61 -11.06 -3.24
CA GLU A 299 1.88 -10.86 -3.94
C GLU A 299 2.70 -12.14 -4.12
N GLU A 300 2.99 -12.85 -3.02
CA GLU A 300 3.89 -14.01 -3.04
C GLU A 300 3.39 -15.08 -3.99
N ARG A 301 2.11 -15.47 -3.82
CA ARG A 301 1.48 -16.47 -4.67
C ARG A 301 1.38 -15.98 -6.12
N THR A 302 1.08 -14.71 -6.36
CA THR A 302 1.00 -14.14 -7.74
C THR A 302 2.37 -14.19 -8.43
N ARG A 303 3.44 -13.95 -7.67
CA ARG A 303 4.82 -14.08 -8.14
C ARG A 303 5.19 -15.54 -8.41
N GLU A 304 4.81 -16.47 -7.54
CA GLU A 304 5.01 -17.91 -7.75
C GLU A 304 4.33 -18.40 -9.02
N ASP A 305 3.08 -17.99 -9.27
CA ASP A 305 2.36 -18.33 -10.49
C ASP A 305 3.08 -17.80 -11.74
N LEU A 306 3.55 -16.55 -11.70
CA LEU A 306 4.33 -15.95 -12.79
C LEU A 306 5.62 -16.75 -13.04
N VAL A 307 6.39 -17.04 -11.98
CA VAL A 307 7.65 -17.79 -12.08
C VAL A 307 7.40 -19.18 -12.64
N ARG A 308 6.37 -19.88 -12.17
CA ARG A 308 5.99 -21.20 -12.66
C ARG A 308 5.61 -21.18 -14.14
N LEU A 309 4.86 -20.16 -14.56
CA LEU A 309 4.47 -19.98 -15.96
C LEU A 309 5.67 -19.64 -16.87
N LEU A 310 6.58 -18.79 -16.40
CA LEU A 310 7.80 -18.45 -17.14
C LEU A 310 8.73 -19.64 -17.29
N ALA A 311 8.90 -20.45 -16.24
CA ALA A 311 9.68 -21.69 -16.29
C ALA A 311 9.11 -22.65 -17.35
N PHE A 312 7.79 -22.87 -17.33
CA PHE A 312 7.13 -23.70 -18.33
C PHE A 312 7.29 -23.15 -19.76
N ALA A 313 7.20 -21.82 -19.93
CA ALA A 313 7.41 -21.19 -21.23
C ALA A 313 8.84 -21.38 -21.76
N VAL A 314 9.85 -21.36 -20.88
CA VAL A 314 11.24 -21.69 -21.23
C VAL A 314 11.33 -23.14 -21.69
N GLU A 315 10.83 -24.07 -20.89
CA GLU A 315 10.88 -25.52 -21.18
C GLU A 315 10.25 -25.86 -22.53
N VAL A 316 9.08 -25.28 -22.84
CA VAL A 316 8.39 -25.49 -24.12
C VAL A 316 9.21 -24.98 -25.31
N ARG A 317 10.02 -23.93 -25.14
CA ARG A 317 10.79 -23.28 -26.21
C ARG A 317 12.20 -23.84 -26.43
N THR A 318 12.79 -24.52 -25.43
CA THR A 318 14.17 -25.03 -25.51
C THR A 318 14.31 -26.40 -26.18
N GLU A 319 13.21 -26.98 -26.67
CA GLU A 319 13.10 -28.29 -27.34
C GLU A 319 13.35 -29.52 -26.43
N GLY A 320 12.54 -30.57 -26.64
CA GLY A 320 12.57 -31.83 -25.86
C GLY A 320 11.30 -32.14 -25.07
N VAL A 321 10.35 -31.20 -25.00
CA VAL A 321 9.10 -31.37 -24.25
C VAL A 321 8.00 -31.94 -25.15
N PRO A 322 7.33 -33.05 -24.76
CA PRO A 322 6.22 -33.63 -25.52
C PRO A 322 5.12 -32.61 -25.84
N PRO A 323 4.45 -32.71 -27.00
CA PRO A 323 3.40 -31.77 -27.41
C PRO A 323 2.23 -31.71 -26.40
N ASP A 324 1.97 -32.82 -25.70
CA ASP A 324 0.88 -32.95 -24.72
C ASP A 324 1.26 -32.44 -23.31
N THR A 325 2.41 -31.78 -23.17
CA THR A 325 2.84 -31.27 -21.87
C THR A 325 1.96 -30.08 -21.47
N THR A 326 1.42 -30.17 -20.27
CA THR A 326 0.55 -29.15 -19.69
C THR A 326 0.95 -28.87 -18.25
N ILE A 327 0.64 -27.66 -17.77
CA ILE A 327 0.73 -27.31 -16.36
C ILE A 327 -0.64 -26.90 -15.83
N ASP A 328 -0.98 -27.43 -14.66
CA ASP A 328 -2.19 -27.07 -13.94
C ASP A 328 -1.85 -26.16 -12.75
N PHE A 329 -2.51 -25.01 -12.71
CA PHE A 329 -2.45 -24.09 -11.58
C PHE A 329 -3.43 -24.53 -10.49
N ALA A 330 -3.23 -24.01 -9.27
CA ALA A 330 -4.18 -24.23 -8.20
C ALA A 330 -5.56 -23.61 -8.55
N PRO A 331 -6.67 -24.14 -8.01
CA PRO A 331 -7.95 -23.46 -8.05
C PRO A 331 -7.83 -22.01 -7.58
N ALA A 332 -8.41 -21.10 -8.36
CA ALA A 332 -8.19 -19.67 -8.19
C ALA A 332 -9.46 -18.89 -8.54
N ILE A 333 -9.64 -17.72 -7.95
CA ILE A 333 -10.76 -16.81 -8.26
C ILE A 333 -10.69 -16.29 -9.70
N ARG A 334 -11.79 -15.72 -10.20
CA ARG A 334 -11.90 -15.25 -11.60
C ARG A 334 -10.81 -14.25 -11.98
N ALA A 335 -10.49 -13.28 -11.11
CA ALA A 335 -9.48 -12.25 -11.37
C ALA A 335 -8.08 -12.85 -11.60
N ARG A 336 -7.75 -13.91 -10.87
CA ARG A 336 -6.48 -14.61 -10.97
C ARG A 336 -6.38 -15.52 -12.18
N ARG A 337 -7.47 -16.24 -12.49
CA ARG A 337 -7.54 -17.01 -13.75
C ARG A 337 -7.39 -16.10 -14.96
N PHE A 338 -8.00 -14.91 -14.92
CA PHE A 338 -7.84 -13.91 -15.98
C PHE A 338 -6.38 -13.47 -16.16
N LEU A 339 -5.64 -13.24 -15.06
CA LEU A 339 -4.20 -12.96 -15.12
C LEU A 339 -3.43 -14.09 -15.83
N LEU A 340 -3.63 -15.35 -15.40
CA LEU A 340 -2.94 -16.50 -15.98
C LEU A 340 -3.21 -16.64 -17.49
N HIS A 341 -4.45 -16.42 -17.92
CA HIS A 341 -4.81 -16.41 -19.34
C HIS A 341 -4.10 -15.29 -20.11
N CYS A 342 -4.02 -14.07 -19.56
CA CYS A 342 -3.32 -12.96 -20.20
C CYS A 342 -1.82 -13.22 -20.32
N LEU A 343 -1.19 -13.74 -19.26
CA LEU A 343 0.23 -14.09 -19.28
C LEU A 343 0.52 -15.21 -20.28
N ALA A 344 -0.30 -16.28 -20.29
CA ALA A 344 -0.16 -17.39 -21.23
C ALA A 344 -0.28 -16.90 -22.68
N ARG A 345 -1.27 -16.05 -22.98
CA ARG A 345 -1.43 -15.43 -24.29
C ARG A 345 -0.18 -14.65 -24.71
N ASP A 346 0.32 -13.78 -23.83
CA ASP A 346 1.48 -12.92 -24.13
C ASP A 346 2.78 -13.73 -24.29
N LEU A 347 2.84 -14.94 -23.72
CA LEU A 347 3.93 -15.90 -23.89
C LEU A 347 3.78 -16.80 -25.14
N GLY A 348 2.65 -16.70 -25.86
CA GLY A 348 2.34 -17.57 -27.00
C GLY A 348 1.95 -18.99 -26.60
N LEU A 349 1.35 -19.17 -25.43
CA LEU A 349 0.87 -20.45 -24.91
C LEU A 349 -0.66 -20.55 -25.03
N ALA A 350 -1.16 -21.78 -25.16
CA ALA A 350 -2.59 -22.03 -25.07
C ALA A 350 -3.02 -22.15 -23.60
N SER A 351 -4.22 -21.67 -23.28
CA SER A 351 -4.74 -21.77 -21.91
C SER A 351 -6.25 -21.97 -21.87
N VAL A 352 -6.72 -22.82 -20.96
CA VAL A 352 -8.13 -23.14 -20.76
C VAL A 352 -8.49 -23.18 -19.27
N SER A 353 -9.69 -22.74 -18.91
CA SER A 353 -10.21 -22.88 -17.55
C SER A 353 -10.92 -24.24 -17.42
N VAL A 354 -10.49 -25.07 -16.47
CA VAL A 354 -11.01 -26.43 -16.22
C VAL A 354 -11.61 -26.50 -14.82
N GLY A 355 -12.65 -27.32 -14.63
CA GLY A 355 -13.29 -27.59 -13.33
C GLY A 355 -14.68 -26.97 -13.13
N ALA A 356 -15.36 -27.44 -12.08
CA ALA A 356 -16.68 -26.94 -11.65
C ALA A 356 -16.54 -25.63 -10.84
N ALA A 357 -17.65 -24.92 -10.62
CA ALA A 357 -17.65 -23.69 -9.82
C ALA A 357 -17.03 -23.93 -8.43
N GLY A 358 -16.14 -23.04 -7.98
CA GLY A 358 -15.35 -23.20 -6.75
C GLY A 358 -14.01 -23.91 -6.93
N GLU A 359 -13.91 -24.86 -7.86
CA GLU A 359 -12.69 -25.63 -8.13
C GLU A 359 -12.02 -25.27 -9.47
N LYS A 360 -12.49 -24.20 -10.13
CA LYS A 360 -11.94 -23.77 -11.42
C LYS A 360 -10.47 -23.38 -11.31
N PHE A 361 -9.64 -24.00 -12.14
CA PHE A 361 -8.23 -23.69 -12.32
C PHE A 361 -7.91 -23.39 -13.79
N VAL A 362 -6.71 -22.88 -14.06
CA VAL A 362 -6.20 -22.68 -15.43
C VAL A 362 -5.21 -23.78 -15.76
N ARG A 363 -5.44 -24.45 -16.89
CA ARG A 363 -4.48 -25.35 -17.53
C ARG A 363 -3.82 -24.60 -18.66
N VAL A 364 -2.49 -24.62 -18.70
CA VAL A 364 -1.69 -24.02 -19.78
C VAL A 364 -0.98 -25.14 -20.53
N SER A 365 -0.97 -25.06 -21.85
CA SER A 365 -0.34 -26.03 -22.73
C SER A 365 0.48 -25.32 -23.80
N ARG A 366 1.31 -26.09 -24.52
CA ARG A 366 1.93 -25.60 -25.75
C ARG A 366 0.83 -25.14 -26.72
N ALA A 367 1.03 -24.01 -27.38
CA ALA A 367 0.13 -23.60 -28.45
C ALA A 367 0.25 -24.63 -29.57
N LEU A 368 -0.88 -25.20 -30.00
CA LEU A 368 -0.93 -25.95 -31.24
C LEU A 368 -0.52 -24.98 -32.34
N GLU A 369 0.50 -25.32 -33.13
CA GLU A 369 0.74 -24.60 -34.38
C GLU A 369 -0.61 -24.58 -35.11
N PRO A 370 -1.12 -23.39 -35.50
CA PRO A 370 -2.30 -23.36 -36.34
C PRO A 370 -1.93 -24.21 -37.55
N ALA A 371 -2.62 -25.34 -37.72
CA ALA A 371 -2.48 -26.15 -38.93
C ALA A 371 -2.54 -25.16 -40.09
N ALA A 372 -1.51 -25.12 -40.92
CA ALA A 372 -1.34 -24.13 -41.97
C ALA A 372 -2.51 -24.22 -42.95
N ASP A 373 -3.62 -23.59 -42.62
CA ASP A 373 -4.81 -23.51 -43.42
C ASP A 373 -4.81 -22.09 -43.99
N GLU A 374 -4.50 -21.99 -45.29
CA GLU A 374 -4.20 -20.76 -46.04
C GLU A 374 -5.41 -19.81 -46.21
N ARG A 375 -6.35 -19.77 -45.27
CA ARG A 375 -7.57 -18.94 -45.37
C ARG A 375 -7.63 -17.88 -44.28
N GLY A 376 -7.10 -16.70 -44.61
CA GLY A 376 -7.66 -15.40 -44.25
C GLY A 376 -7.68 -15.03 -42.76
N PHE A 377 -6.65 -14.30 -42.34
CA PHE A 377 -6.65 -13.49 -41.12
C PHE A 377 -7.77 -12.45 -41.13
N ASP A 378 -8.83 -12.65 -40.32
CA ASP A 378 -9.84 -11.60 -40.05
C ASP A 378 -10.56 -11.77 -38.69
N ILE A 379 -9.88 -12.28 -37.65
CA ILE A 379 -10.51 -12.55 -36.33
C ILE A 379 -9.99 -11.66 -35.19
N VAL A 380 -8.93 -10.87 -35.38
CA VAL A 380 -8.26 -10.21 -34.23
C VAL A 380 -8.97 -8.93 -33.72
N GLN A 381 -9.85 -8.29 -34.50
CA GLN A 381 -10.46 -7.01 -34.07
C GLN A 381 -11.74 -7.11 -33.22
N GLN A 382 -12.48 -8.23 -33.22
CA GLN A 382 -13.72 -8.34 -32.43
C GLN A 382 -13.51 -8.70 -30.94
N SER A 383 -12.28 -9.02 -30.54
CA SER A 383 -11.94 -9.40 -29.16
C SER A 383 -11.78 -8.20 -28.22
N ASP A 384 -11.28 -7.06 -28.73
CA ASP A 384 -10.86 -5.95 -27.87
C ASP A 384 -12.05 -5.19 -27.24
N ASP A 385 -13.16 -5.04 -27.96
CA ASP A 385 -14.36 -4.35 -27.45
C ASP A 385 -15.10 -5.15 -26.37
N LYS A 386 -15.15 -6.48 -26.49
CA LYS A 386 -15.76 -7.35 -25.47
C LYS A 386 -14.92 -7.42 -24.20
N THR A 387 -13.60 -7.31 -24.33
CA THR A 387 -12.67 -7.40 -23.20
C THR A 387 -12.70 -6.12 -22.34
N ALA A 388 -12.79 -4.95 -22.97
CA ALA A 388 -12.98 -3.68 -22.27
C ALA A 388 -14.32 -3.61 -21.51
N ALA A 389 -15.40 -4.11 -22.10
CA ALA A 389 -16.71 -4.21 -21.44
C ALA A 389 -16.71 -5.23 -20.28
N ALA A 390 -15.99 -6.35 -20.41
CA ALA A 390 -15.84 -7.34 -19.36
C ALA A 390 -15.03 -6.83 -18.16
N LEU A 391 -13.97 -6.04 -18.39
CA LEU A 391 -13.20 -5.35 -17.35
C LEU A 391 -14.03 -4.30 -16.60
N GLN A 392 -14.85 -3.51 -17.31
CA GLN A 392 -15.80 -2.60 -16.65
C GLN A 392 -16.88 -3.33 -15.84
N LYS A 393 -17.34 -4.49 -16.33
CA LYS A 393 -18.31 -5.33 -15.59
C LYS A 393 -17.67 -6.00 -14.36
N LEU A 394 -16.39 -6.39 -14.45
CA LEU A 394 -15.60 -6.92 -13.33
C LEU A 394 -15.35 -5.88 -12.23
N LEU A 395 -15.14 -4.61 -12.59
CA LEU A 395 -14.98 -3.52 -11.61
C LEU A 395 -16.30 -3.08 -10.95
N ARG A 396 -17.45 -3.57 -11.44
CA ARG A 396 -18.80 -3.23 -10.92
C ARG A 396 -19.45 -4.32 -10.09
N LEU A 397 -18.97 -5.56 -10.17
CA LEU A 397 -19.49 -6.67 -9.38
C LEU A 397 -18.59 -6.82 -8.15
N GLY A 398 -19.13 -6.52 -6.98
CA GLY A 398 -18.50 -6.81 -5.70
C GLY A 398 -18.30 -8.32 -5.50
N PRO A 399 -17.62 -8.72 -4.41
CA PRO A 399 -17.29 -10.11 -4.17
C PRO A 399 -18.56 -10.89 -3.81
N ASP A 400 -19.07 -11.66 -4.77
CA ASP A 400 -19.94 -12.82 -4.55
C ASP A 400 -19.17 -14.10 -4.89
#